data_AF-A0A7Y1UDM5-F1
#
_entry.id   AF-A0A7Y1UDM5-F1
#
_cell.length_a   1.000
_cell.length_b   1.000
_cell.length_c   1.000
_cell.angle_alpha   90.00
_cell.angle_beta   90.00
_cell.angle_gamma   90.00
#
_symmetry.space_group_name_H-M   'P 1'
#
loop_
_entity.id
_entity.type
_entity.pdbx_description
1 polymer ?
#
loop_
_entity_poly.entity_id
_entity_poly.type
_entity_poly.pdbx_seq_one_letter_code
_entity_poly.pdbx_strand_id
1 'polypeptide(L)'
;MNLFRQTTLATLLVISVSLFSVNSFAQKHKQLNAGEIELGLKKLNVLGTVLYLAAHPDDENTRLISYFANEELYRTAYLSLTRGDGGQNLVGPELREKLGVIRTQE
;
A
#
# COMPACT_ATOMS: atom_id res chain seq x y z
N MET A 1 -31.81 47.48 12.36
CA MET A 1 -30.47 47.06 12.84
C MET A 1 -30.49 45.73 13.61
N ASN A 2 -31.51 45.44 14.43
CA ASN A 2 -31.55 44.20 15.24
C ASN A 2 -31.81 42.92 14.43
N LEU A 3 -32.64 42.95 13.38
CA LEU A 3 -32.96 41.77 12.58
C LEU A 3 -31.75 41.24 11.79
N PHE A 4 -30.98 42.14 11.18
CA PHE A 4 -29.74 41.80 10.45
C PHE A 4 -28.63 41.25 11.37
N ARG A 5 -28.59 41.73 12.62
CA ARG A 5 -27.66 41.21 13.64
C ARG A 5 -28.06 39.81 14.14
N GLN A 6 -29.36 39.51 14.20
CA GLN A 6 -29.84 38.18 14.58
C GLN A 6 -29.61 37.13 13.49
N THR A 7 -29.78 37.49 12.21
CA THR A 7 -29.52 36.56 11.09
C THR A 7 -28.03 36.24 10.92
N THR A 8 -27.15 37.22 11.13
CA THR A 8 -25.69 37.02 11.12
C THR A 8 -25.22 36.15 12.29
N LEU A 9 -25.80 36.31 13.48
CA LEU A 9 -25.51 35.44 14.63
C LEU A 9 -26.02 34.01 14.42
N ALA A 10 -27.23 33.84 13.87
CA ALA A 10 -27.80 32.53 13.59
C ALA A 10 -26.98 31.76 12.53
N THR A 11 -26.51 32.45 11.49
CA THR A 11 -25.66 31.82 10.45
C THR A 11 -24.30 31.42 11.00
N LEU A 12 -23.66 32.26 11.84
CA LEU A 12 -22.43 31.90 12.55
C LEU A 12 -22.60 30.66 13.46
N LEU A 13 -23.73 30.57 14.16
CA LEU A 13 -24.05 29.42 15.00
C LEU A 13 -24.18 28.12 14.19
N VAL A 14 -24.91 28.17 13.06
CA VAL A 14 -25.09 27.01 12.17
C VAL A 14 -23.76 26.55 11.59
N ILE A 15 -22.90 27.48 11.16
CA ILE A 15 -21.55 27.15 10.66
C ILE A 15 -20.71 26.48 11.76
N SER A 16 -20.74 27.02 12.98
CA SER A 16 -20.01 26.47 14.13
C SER A 16 -20.45 25.03 14.45
N VAL A 17 -21.75 24.77 14.48
CA VAL A 17 -22.31 23.42 14.73
C VAL A 17 -21.98 22.44 13.59
N SER A 18 -21.99 22.91 12.35
CA SER A 18 -21.60 22.10 11.18
C SER A 18 -20.12 21.71 11.22
N LEU A 19 -19.25 22.60 11.69
CA LEU A 19 -17.82 22.32 11.84
C LEU A 19 -17.52 21.37 12.99
N PHE A 20 -18.39 21.29 14.01
CA PHE A 20 -18.22 20.36 15.14
C PHE A 20 -18.67 18.93 14.83
N SER A 21 -19.43 18.71 13.76
CA SER A 21 -20.06 17.42 13.43
C SER A 21 -19.23 16.53 12.49
N VAL A 22 -17.96 16.86 12.21
CA VAL A 22 -17.09 16.04 11.37
C VAL A 22 -16.59 14.82 12.14
N ASN A 23 -17.17 13.65 11.86
CA ASN A 23 -16.65 12.37 12.32
C ASN A 23 -15.33 12.07 11.59
N SER A 24 -14.24 11.93 12.37
CA SER A 24 -12.94 11.51 11.82
C SER A 24 -12.94 9.98 11.66
N PHE A 25 -12.91 9.51 10.41
CA PHE A 25 -12.66 8.11 10.10
C PHE A 25 -11.15 7.85 10.14
N ALA A 26 -10.67 7.20 11.20
CA ALA A 26 -9.28 6.76 11.28
C ALA A 26 -9.12 5.37 10.65
N GLN A 27 -8.00 5.14 9.96
CA GLN A 27 -7.65 3.80 9.51
C GLN A 27 -7.40 2.86 10.69
N LYS A 28 -7.98 1.66 10.62
CA LYS A 28 -7.71 0.60 11.60
C LYS A 28 -6.25 0.17 11.47
N HIS A 29 -5.51 0.22 12.57
CA HIS A 29 -4.13 -0.29 12.59
C HIS A 29 -4.12 -1.82 12.35
N LYS A 30 -3.23 -2.28 11.48
CA LYS A 30 -3.01 -3.72 11.26
C LYS A 30 -2.28 -4.28 12.48
N GLN A 31 -2.99 -5.04 13.32
CA GLN A 31 -2.36 -5.76 14.42
C GLN A 31 -1.50 -6.89 13.88
N LEU A 32 -0.23 -6.93 14.30
CA LEU A 32 0.69 -8.02 14.00
C LEU A 32 0.47 -9.18 14.97
N ASN A 33 0.63 -10.40 14.49
CA ASN A 33 0.66 -11.57 15.36
C ASN A 33 2.03 -11.71 16.07
N ALA A 34 2.11 -12.59 17.07
CA ALA A 34 3.34 -12.77 17.85
C ALA A 34 4.56 -13.17 17.00
N GLY A 35 4.36 -14.02 15.99
CA GLY A 35 5.43 -14.46 15.09
C GLY A 35 5.94 -13.36 14.17
N GLU A 36 5.06 -12.49 13.68
CA GLU A 36 5.43 -11.31 12.89
C GLU A 36 6.25 -10.31 13.73
N ILE A 37 5.88 -10.13 14.99
CA ILE A 37 6.62 -9.27 15.93
C ILE A 37 8.00 -9.88 16.22
N GLU A 38 8.07 -11.17 16.52
CA GLU A 38 9.35 -11.85 16.79
C GLU A 38 10.30 -11.79 15.59
N LEU A 39 9.79 -12.06 14.38
CA LEU A 39 10.56 -11.97 13.15
C LEU A 39 11.05 -10.53 12.90
N GLY A 40 10.20 -9.54 13.15
CA GLY A 40 10.55 -8.12 13.05
C GLY A 40 11.68 -7.74 14.00
N LEU A 41 11.65 -8.23 15.24
CA LEU A 41 12.72 -8.00 16.22
C LEU A 41 14.04 -8.66 15.78
N LYS A 42 13.99 -9.88 15.23
CA LYS A 42 15.19 -10.55 14.70
C LYS A 42 15.82 -9.77 13.54
N LYS A 43 15.00 -9.18 12.66
CA LYS A 43 15.47 -8.34 11.54
C LYS A 43 16.18 -7.06 11.97
N LEU A 44 15.93 -6.52 13.17
CA LEU A 44 16.55 -5.26 13.62
C LEU A 44 18.09 -5.33 13.71
N ASN A 45 18.65 -6.49 14.02
CA ASN A 45 20.10 -6.68 14.15
C ASN A 45 20.77 -7.10 12.83
N VAL A 46 20.03 -7.13 11.72
CA VAL A 46 20.51 -7.59 10.42
C VAL A 46 20.51 -6.41 9.44
N LEU A 47 21.70 -6.03 8.98
CA LEU A 47 21.90 -4.88 8.08
C LEU A 47 21.96 -5.29 6.59
N GLY A 48 21.85 -6.58 6.28
CA GLY A 48 21.86 -7.09 4.92
C GLY A 48 20.69 -6.56 4.09
N THR A 49 20.97 -6.15 2.86
CA THR A 49 19.97 -5.68 1.90
C THR A 49 20.19 -6.32 0.54
N VAL A 50 19.12 -6.78 -0.09
CA VAL A 50 19.13 -7.42 -1.41
C VAL A 50 18.07 -6.78 -2.30
N LEU A 51 18.46 -6.42 -3.52
CA LEU A 51 17.54 -6.03 -4.60
C LEU A 51 17.63 -7.08 -5.70
N TYR A 52 16.57 -7.86 -5.89
CA TYR A 52 16.44 -8.83 -6.97
C TYR A 52 15.86 -8.13 -8.20
N LEU A 53 16.61 -8.13 -9.31
CA LEU A 53 16.18 -7.54 -10.57
C LEU A 53 15.71 -8.59 -11.57
N ALA A 54 14.61 -8.31 -12.25
CA ALA A 54 14.00 -9.13 -13.29
C ALA A 54 13.57 -8.28 -14.49
N ALA A 55 13.42 -8.91 -15.66
CA ALA A 55 12.96 -8.20 -16.85
C ALA A 55 11.44 -8.02 -16.85
N HIS A 56 10.70 -9.08 -16.49
CA HIS A 56 9.25 -9.11 -16.42
C HIS A 56 8.77 -9.67 -15.08
N PRO A 57 7.51 -9.40 -14.68
CA PRO A 57 6.85 -10.20 -13.65
C PRO A 57 6.89 -11.68 -14.07
N ASP A 58 7.07 -12.59 -13.10
CA ASP A 58 7.23 -14.05 -13.24
C ASP A 58 8.65 -14.56 -13.57
N ASP A 59 9.63 -13.68 -13.81
CA ASP A 59 11.03 -14.09 -13.99
C ASP A 59 11.72 -14.42 -12.64
N GLU A 60 11.06 -14.22 -11.50
CA GLU A 60 11.69 -14.33 -10.19
C GLU A 60 11.89 -15.75 -9.66
N ASN A 61 12.99 -15.95 -8.93
CA ASN A 61 13.15 -17.12 -8.09
C ASN A 61 12.56 -16.86 -6.69
N THR A 62 11.28 -17.19 -6.51
CA THR A 62 10.55 -16.96 -5.25
C THR A 62 11.20 -17.65 -4.04
N ARG A 63 11.86 -18.81 -4.24
CA ARG A 63 12.55 -19.53 -3.15
C ARG A 63 13.75 -18.74 -2.65
N LEU A 64 14.54 -18.19 -3.56
CA LEU A 64 15.71 -17.37 -3.21
C LEU A 64 15.29 -16.07 -2.51
N ILE A 65 14.25 -15.40 -3.01
CA ILE A 65 13.70 -14.19 -2.38
C ILE A 65 13.21 -14.50 -0.97
N SER A 66 12.49 -15.61 -0.80
CA SER A 66 11.98 -16.03 0.51
C SER A 66 13.10 -16.40 1.48
N TYR A 67 14.16 -17.05 0.99
CA TYR A 67 15.36 -17.36 1.78
C TYR A 67 16.02 -16.07 2.30
N PHE A 68 16.28 -15.08 1.43
CA PHE A 68 16.85 -13.82 1.87
C PHE A 68 15.94 -13.06 2.85
N ALA A 69 14.63 -13.04 2.60
CA ALA A 69 13.69 -12.27 3.41
C ALA A 69 13.40 -12.90 4.78
N ASN A 70 13.36 -14.24 4.88
CA ASN A 70 12.84 -14.93 6.06
C ASN A 70 13.91 -15.74 6.81
N GLU A 71 14.87 -16.33 6.11
CA GLU A 71 15.94 -17.12 6.73
C GLU A 71 17.13 -16.21 7.07
N GLU A 72 17.67 -15.51 6.06
CA GLU A 72 18.79 -14.57 6.25
C GLU A 72 18.36 -13.23 6.88
N LEU A 73 17.04 -12.98 6.95
CA LEU A 73 16.47 -11.77 7.55
C LEU A 73 16.88 -10.45 6.87
N TYR A 74 17.35 -10.52 5.62
CA TYR A 74 17.75 -9.34 4.86
C TYR A 74 16.53 -8.53 4.42
N ARG A 75 16.73 -7.21 4.35
CA ARG A 75 15.78 -6.33 3.64
C ARG A 75 15.83 -6.70 2.16
N THR A 76 14.82 -7.44 1.71
CA THR A 76 14.77 -7.96 0.35
C THR A 76 13.69 -7.24 -0.45
N ALA A 77 14.05 -6.71 -1.61
CA ALA A 77 13.13 -6.08 -2.56
C ALA A 77 13.23 -6.77 -3.92
N TYR A 78 12.10 -6.81 -4.64
CA TYR A 78 12.00 -7.29 -6.02
C TYR A 78 11.70 -6.12 -6.94
N LEU A 79 12.39 -6.04 -8.08
CA LEU A 79 12.17 -5.04 -9.10
C LEU A 79 12.12 -5.70 -10.47
N SER A 80 10.92 -5.70 -11.07
CA SER A 80 10.75 -5.95 -12.50
C SER A 80 10.94 -4.65 -13.27
N LEU A 81 11.71 -4.71 -14.37
CA LEU A 81 11.95 -3.56 -15.25
C LEU A 81 10.74 -3.22 -16.12
N THR A 82 9.82 -4.16 -16.31
CA THR A 82 8.58 -3.97 -17.07
C THR A 82 7.37 -4.42 -16.27
N ARG A 83 6.18 -4.04 -16.73
CA ARG A 83 4.90 -4.56 -16.22
C ARG A 83 4.44 -5.83 -16.94
N GLY A 84 5.25 -6.38 -17.85
CA GLY A 84 4.89 -7.58 -18.61
C GLY A 84 3.75 -7.37 -19.61
N ASP A 85 3.59 -6.14 -20.14
CA ASP A 85 2.53 -5.74 -21.07
C ASP A 85 2.63 -6.39 -22.45
N GLY A 86 3.84 -6.82 -22.84
CA GLY A 86 4.09 -7.59 -24.07
C GLY A 86 3.72 -9.08 -23.99
N GLY A 87 3.21 -9.56 -22.85
CA GLY A 87 2.85 -10.96 -22.63
C GLY A 87 1.55 -11.40 -23.34
N GLN A 88 1.29 -12.70 -23.28
CA GLN A 88 0.00 -13.29 -23.69
C GLN A 88 -0.96 -13.30 -22.52
N ASN A 89 -2.24 -12.98 -22.76
CA ASN A 89 -3.31 -13.16 -21.80
C ASN A 89 -4.12 -14.41 -22.17
N LEU A 90 -4.13 -15.42 -21.29
CA LEU A 90 -4.86 -16.68 -21.50
C LEU A 90 -6.25 -16.68 -20.86
N VAL A 91 -6.57 -15.68 -20.04
CA VAL A 91 -7.78 -15.64 -19.20
C VAL A 91 -8.77 -14.58 -19.68
N GLY A 92 -8.30 -13.52 -20.34
CA GLY A 92 -9.13 -12.40 -20.76
C GLY A 92 -8.68 -11.73 -22.06
N PRO A 93 -9.46 -10.73 -22.54
CA PRO A 93 -9.17 -10.01 -23.78
C PRO A 93 -8.14 -8.88 -23.60
N GLU A 94 -7.68 -8.60 -22.38
CA GLU A 94 -6.77 -7.48 -22.11
C GLU A 94 -5.38 -7.75 -22.68
N LEU A 95 -4.83 -6.74 -23.35
CA LEU A 95 -3.51 -6.77 -23.97
C LEU A 95 -2.77 -5.46 -23.67
N ARG A 96 -1.44 -5.48 -23.87
CA ARG A 96 -0.58 -4.29 -23.74
C ARG A 96 -0.76 -3.66 -22.36
N GLU A 97 -0.94 -2.34 -22.28
CA GLU A 97 -1.03 -1.60 -21.02
C GLU A 97 -2.07 -2.16 -20.06
N LYS A 98 -3.25 -2.56 -20.56
CA LYS A 98 -4.30 -3.15 -19.71
C LYS A 98 -3.86 -4.46 -19.07
N LEU A 99 -3.15 -5.29 -19.83
CA LEU A 99 -2.54 -6.52 -19.31
C LEU A 99 -1.47 -6.17 -18.27
N GLY A 100 -0.61 -5.18 -18.55
CA GLY A 100 0.40 -4.73 -17.60
C GLY A 100 -0.19 -4.22 -16.28
N VAL A 101 -1.36 -3.59 -16.29
CA VAL A 101 -2.08 -3.20 -15.05
C VAL A 101 -2.53 -4.42 -14.26
N ILE A 102 -3.09 -5.43 -14.93
CA ILE A 102 -3.54 -6.67 -14.28
C ILE A 102 -2.35 -7.41 -13.65
N ARG A 103 -1.27 -7.61 -14.42
CA ARG A 103 -0.06 -8.31 -13.96
C ARG A 103 0.72 -7.58 -12.86
N THR A 104 0.43 -6.30 -12.64
CA THR A 104 0.98 -5.57 -11.49
C THR A 104 0.28 -5.98 -10.18
N GLN A 105 -0.89 -6.60 -10.24
CA GLN A 105 -1.70 -7.01 -9.09
C GLN A 105 -1.78 -8.53 -8.91
N GLU A 106 -1.10 -9.30 -9.75
CA GLU A 106 -0.91 -10.75 -9.59
C GLU A 106 -0.06 -11.04 -8.34
#